data_AF-W1YQF9-F1
#
_entry.id   AF-W1YQF9-F1
#
_cell.length_a   1.000
_cell.length_b   1.000
_cell.length_c   1.000
_cell.angle_alpha   90.00
_cell.angle_beta   90.00
_cell.angle_gamma   90.00
#
_symmetry.space_group_name_H-M   'P 1'
#
loop_
_entity.id
_entity.type
_entity.pdbx_description
1 polymer ?
#
loop_
_entity_poly.entity_id
_entity_poly.type
_entity_poly.pdbx_seq_one_letter_code
_entity_poly.pdbx_strand_id
1 'polypeptide(L)' 'TLCVDRVSVGQEPACVKTCPTGAIHFGTKKEMLELAEQRVAKLKARGYEHAGVYNPEGVGGTHVMYVLHHA' A
#
# COMPACT_ATOMS: atom_id res chain seq x y z
N THR A 1 -10.17 11.15 -7.82
CA THR A 1 -9.90 11.61 -6.43
C THR A 1 -10.01 10.41 -5.51
N LEU A 2 -9.33 10.40 -4.35
CA LEU A 2 -9.26 9.28 -3.38
C LEU A 2 -10.61 8.94 -2.71
N CYS A 3 -11.68 8.80 -3.49
CA CYS A 3 -13.06 8.63 -3.02
C CYS A 3 -13.43 9.62 -1.91
N VAL A 4 -13.14 10.91 -2.12
CA VAL A 4 -13.29 11.97 -1.10
C VAL A 4 -14.72 11.99 -0.53
N ASP A 5 -15.72 11.78 -1.37
CA ASP A 5 -17.13 11.62 -1.01
C ASP A 5 -17.38 10.50 0.00
N ARG A 6 -16.68 9.37 -0.14
CA ARG A 6 -16.78 8.21 0.76
C ARG A 6 -15.98 8.40 2.04
N VAL A 7 -14.72 8.84 1.89
CA VAL A 7 -13.79 9.01 3.01
C VAL A 7 -14.29 10.09 3.98
N SER A 8 -14.90 11.17 3.47
CA SER A 8 -15.45 12.26 4.30
C SER A 8 -16.60 11.80 5.20
N VAL A 9 -17.27 10.71 4.87
CA VAL A 9 -18.34 10.10 5.69
C VAL A 9 -17.88 8.82 6.41
N GLY A 10 -16.56 8.62 6.53
CA GLY A 10 -15.97 7.49 7.26
C GLY A 10 -16.04 6.15 6.52
N GLN A 11 -16.35 6.15 5.22
CA GLN A 11 -16.31 4.94 4.40
C GLN A 11 -14.95 4.77 3.71
N GLU A 12 -14.52 3.52 3.56
CA GLU A 12 -13.35 3.20 2.75
C GLU A 12 -13.56 3.47 1.24
N PRO A 13 -12.48 3.74 0.48
CA PRO A 13 -12.53 3.89 -0.97
C PRO A 13 -13.14 2.65 -1.67
N ALA A 14 -13.84 2.88 -2.79
CA ALA A 14 -14.53 1.80 -3.50
C ALA A 14 -13.59 0.68 -3.97
N CYS A 15 -12.39 1.05 -4.46
CA CYS A 15 -11.37 0.08 -4.90
C CYS A 15 -10.84 -0.78 -3.75
N VAL A 16 -10.76 -0.24 -2.53
CA VAL A 16 -10.35 -0.99 -1.33
C VAL A 16 -11.44 -1.97 -0.96
N LYS A 17 -12.68 -1.48 -0.83
CA LYS A 17 -13.86 -2.28 -0.47
C LYS A 17 -14.09 -3.48 -1.39
N THR A 18 -13.92 -3.28 -2.69
CA THR A 18 -14.22 -4.31 -3.69
C THR A 18 -13.09 -5.32 -3.87
N CYS A 19 -11.90 -5.10 -3.30
CA CYS A 19 -10.75 -5.94 -3.57
C CYS A 19 -10.90 -7.31 -2.88
N PRO A 20 -11.15 -8.41 -3.61
CA PRO A 20 -11.47 -9.69 -2.99
C PRO A 20 -10.25 -10.36 -2.35
N THR A 21 -9.05 -10.03 -2.82
CA THR A 21 -7.79 -10.61 -2.36
C THR A 21 -7.14 -9.81 -1.23
N GLY A 22 -7.69 -8.64 -0.89
CA GLY A 22 -7.05 -7.71 0.05
C GLY A 22 -5.69 -7.21 -0.45
N ALA A 23 -5.56 -6.95 -1.75
CA ALA A 23 -4.34 -6.39 -2.34
C ALA A 23 -4.21 -4.87 -2.14
N ILE A 24 -5.34 -4.18 -1.96
CA ILE A 24 -5.40 -2.73 -1.80
C ILE A 24 -5.81 -2.41 -0.36
N HIS A 25 -5.03 -1.55 0.30
CA HIS A 25 -5.29 -1.07 1.65
C HIS A 25 -5.32 0.46 1.66
N PHE A 26 -6.01 1.04 2.65
CA PHE A 26 -6.11 2.48 2.81
C PHE A 26 -6.05 2.85 4.30
N GLY A 27 -5.30 3.91 4.60
CA GLY A 27 -5.08 4.39 5.96
C GLY A 27 -4.09 5.56 5.96
N THR A 28 -3.53 5.87 7.12
CA THR A 28 -2.51 6.91 7.24
C THR A 28 -1.21 6.49 6.55
N LYS A 29 -0.39 7.47 6.13
CA LYS A 29 0.91 7.19 5.47
C LYS A 29 1.79 6.27 6.33
N LYS A 30 1.81 6.49 7.65
CA LYS A 30 2.59 5.68 8.59
C LYS A 30 2.11 4.23 8.62
N GLU A 31 0.81 4.00 8.80
CA GLU A 31 0.24 2.65 8.83
C GLU A 31 0.48 1.89 7.52
N MET A 32 0.35 2.59 6.37
CA MET A 32 0.55 1.97 5.07
C MET A 32 2.02 1.62 4.81
N LEU A 33 2.98 2.42 5.28
CA LEU A 33 4.40 2.08 5.23
C LEU A 33 4.73 0.88 6.12
N GLU A 34 4.23 0.86 7.36
CA GLU A 34 4.43 -0.28 8.26
C GLU A 34 3.85 -1.58 7.68
N LEU A 35 2.65 -1.52 7.11
CA LEU A 35 2.02 -2.67 6.44
C LEU A 35 2.81 -3.12 5.20
N ALA A 36 3.32 -2.17 4.41
CA ALA A 36 4.11 -2.46 3.23
C ALA A 36 5.42 -3.17 3.60
N GLU A 37 6.13 -2.70 4.63
CA GLU A 37 7.36 -3.33 5.14
C GLU A 37 7.11 -4.75 5.67
N GLN A 38 6.02 -4.95 6.41
CA GLN A 38 5.61 -6.29 6.85
C GLN A 38 5.33 -7.22 5.66
N ARG A 39 4.74 -6.71 4.58
CA ARG A 39 4.48 -7.48 3.38
C ARG A 39 5.78 -7.83 2.64
N VAL A 40 6.71 -6.88 2.53
CA VAL A 40 8.04 -7.12 1.94
C VAL A 40 8.80 -8.19 2.72
N ALA A 41 8.81 -8.13 4.05
CA ALA A 41 9.46 -9.15 4.88
C ALA A 41 8.88 -10.55 4.62
N LYS A 42 7.55 -10.66 4.50
CA LYS A 42 6.87 -11.93 4.13
C LYS A 42 7.23 -12.40 2.72
N LEU A 43 7.42 -11.49 1.76
CA LEU A 43 7.81 -11.83 0.39
C LEU A 43 9.26 -12.31 0.33
N LYS A 44 10.18 -11.62 1.02
CA LYS A 44 11.58 -12.06 1.15
C LYS A 44 11.68 -13.45 1.76
N ALA A 45 10.91 -13.73 2.82
CA ALA A 45 10.83 -15.07 3.42
C ALA A 45 10.29 -16.16 2.47
N ARG A 46 9.58 -15.78 1.40
CA ARG A 46 9.07 -16.70 0.36
C ARG A 46 10.03 -16.85 -0.83
N GLY A 47 11.22 -16.26 -0.78
CA GLY A 47 12.24 -16.33 -1.83
C GLY A 47 12.27 -15.16 -2.80
N TYR A 48 11.48 -14.10 -2.60
CA TYR A 48 11.55 -12.88 -3.40
C TYR A 48 12.63 -11.93 -2.82
N GLU A 49 13.90 -12.18 -3.13
CA GLU A 49 15.04 -11.44 -2.55
C GLU A 49 15.01 -9.94 -2.82
N HIS A 50 14.54 -9.55 -4.01
CA HIS A 50 14.44 -8.16 -4.45
C HIS A 50 13.09 -7.50 -4.13
N ALA A 51 12.28 -8.09 -3.25
CA ALA A 51 11.01 -7.46 -2.89
C ALA A 51 11.24 -6.14 -2.14
N GLY A 52 10.43 -5.13 -2.44
CA GLY A 52 10.57 -3.81 -1.85
C GLY A 52 9.33 -2.93 -2.02
N VAL A 53 9.32 -1.81 -1.29
CA VAL A 53 8.27 -0.80 -1.35
C VAL A 53 8.68 0.29 -2.33
N TYR A 54 7.85 0.54 -3.34
CA TYR A 54 8.02 1.69 -4.23
C TYR A 54 7.41 2.94 -3.60
N ASN A 55 8.27 3.78 -3.03
CA ASN A 55 7.95 5.08 -2.42
C ASN A 55 9.15 6.04 -2.58
N PRO A 56 9.40 6.60 -3.77
CA PRO A 56 10.62 7.34 -4.08
C PRO A 56 10.81 8.61 -3.23
N GLU A 57 11.91 8.69 -2.50
CA GLU A 57 12.25 9.85 -1.66
C GLU A 57 12.53 11.12 -2.46
N GLY A 58 13.01 11.00 -3.71
CA GLY A 58 13.32 12.12 -4.59
C GLY A 58 12.14 13.05 -4.92
N VAL A 59 10.90 12.61 -4.63
CA VAL A 59 9.68 13.41 -4.75
C VAL A 59 8.96 13.64 -3.41
N GLY A 60 9.61 13.34 -2.29
CA GLY A 60 8.99 13.41 -0.94
C GLY A 60 8.10 12.21 -0.59
N GLY A 61 8.19 11.14 -1.37
CA GLY A 61 7.32 9.96 -1.29
C GLY A 61 5.98 10.15 -1.98
N THR A 62 5.22 9.06 -2.11
CA THR A 62 3.95 9.01 -2.82
C THR A 62 2.77 8.81 -1.84
N HIS A 63 1.57 9.20 -2.28
CA HIS A 63 0.32 8.91 -1.56
C HIS A 63 -0.28 7.53 -1.93
N VAL A 64 0.28 6.87 -2.94
CA VAL A 64 -0.02 5.51 -3.35
C VAL A 64 1.31 4.78 -3.48
N MET A 65 1.49 3.74 -2.68
CA MET A 65 2.73 2.97 -2.60
C MET A 65 2.46 1.55 -3.07
N TYR A 66 3.44 0.93 -3.73
CA TYR A 66 3.33 -0.43 -4.24
C TYR A 66 4.34 -1.33 -3.54
N VAL A 67 3.93 -2.56 -3.24
CA VAL A 67 4.84 -3.62 -2.84
C VAL A 67 5.13 -4.48 -4.06
N LEU A 68 6.38 -4.47 -4.51
CA LEU A 68 6.83 -5.16 -5.72
C LEU A 68 7.66 -6.38 -5.35
N HIS A 69 7.60 -7.42 -6.19
CA HIS A 69 8.48 -8.59 -6.05
C HIS A 69 9.94 -8.28 -6.42
N HIS A 70 10.13 -7.34 -7.35
CA HIS A 70 11.42 -6.79 -7.74
C HIS A 70 11.25 -5.25 -7.76
N ALA A 71 11.82 -4.59 -6.77
CA ALA A 71 11.74 -3.14 -6.59
C ALA A 71 13.07 -2.44 -6.94
#